data_AF-A0A6J2QJI4-F1
#
_entry.id   AF-A0A6J2QJI4-F1
#
_cell.length_a   1.000
_cell.length_b   1.000
_cell.length_c   1.000
_cell.angle_alpha   90.00
_cell.angle_beta   90.00
_cell.angle_gamma   90.00
#
_symmetry.space_group_name_H-M   'P 1'
#
loop_
_entity.id
_entity.type
_entity.pdbx_description
1 polymer ?
#
loop_
_entity_poly.entity_id
_entity_poly.type
_entity_poly.pdbx_seq_one_letter_code
_entity_poly.pdbx_strand_id
1 'polypeptide(L)'
;MDPENPRGDGDSSGLIGHVLLRLQNAVVKRMSRTRQRIIHGFIVVFIVFLLLWISVFLYGSFYYSYMPNASYSTQVHYYYRTNCDSPASLFCSYPVANISLMRNEQHVLTLGQAYRMSLQLEMPDSPTNQELGMFMIKATCFSQDGGQVASSARSAGHLLSASSSRFSMLRYRSDLLRFLGTVLLLPAFLTGVSEQKQVLEVELFSDYTDNPYVPSVTAIIEILSNKVQIYSSELYIHAHLTGIRYLMFNFPLLSALVGMCSNFMLLSLLFVISYVRLMLKVD
;
A
#
# COMPACT_ATOMS: atom_id res chain seq x y z
N MET A 1 -89.11 -68.16 -15.22
CA MET A 1 -89.24 -66.71 -15.37
C MET A 1 -88.29 -66.08 -14.36
N ASP A 2 -87.12 -65.65 -14.82
CA ASP A 2 -86.32 -64.57 -14.21
C ASP A 2 -87.18 -63.29 -14.08
N PRO A 3 -86.89 -62.29 -13.21
CA PRO A 3 -85.58 -61.68 -12.93
C PRO A 3 -85.36 -61.48 -11.39
N GLU A 4 -84.38 -60.81 -10.79
CA GLU A 4 -83.56 -59.67 -11.16
C GLU A 4 -82.36 -59.60 -10.19
N ASN A 5 -81.19 -59.28 -10.74
CA ASN A 5 -79.94 -59.06 -10.05
C ASN A 5 -79.80 -57.58 -9.67
N PRO A 6 -79.35 -57.22 -8.45
CA PRO A 6 -78.61 -55.99 -8.25
C PRO A 6 -77.14 -56.34 -8.02
N ARG A 7 -76.37 -56.31 -9.11
CA ARG A 7 -74.94 -56.05 -9.07
C ARG A 7 -74.75 -54.55 -8.86
N GLY A 8 -73.81 -54.23 -7.98
CA GLY A 8 -72.84 -53.18 -8.29
C GLY A 8 -73.05 -51.87 -7.56
N ASP A 9 -72.65 -51.80 -6.30
CA ASP A 9 -72.26 -50.53 -5.66
C ASP A 9 -71.02 -50.64 -4.74
N GLY A 10 -70.49 -51.86 -4.51
CA GLY A 10 -69.36 -52.09 -3.59
C GLY A 10 -67.97 -51.91 -4.19
N ASP A 11 -67.78 -52.18 -5.49
CA ASP A 11 -66.44 -52.25 -6.10
C ASP A 11 -65.87 -50.87 -6.50
N SER A 12 -66.72 -49.88 -6.77
CA SER A 12 -66.27 -48.55 -7.23
C SER A 12 -65.62 -47.74 -6.09
N SER A 13 -66.17 -47.85 -4.88
CA SER A 13 -65.72 -47.10 -3.70
C SER A 13 -64.33 -47.52 -3.19
N GLY A 14 -64.00 -48.82 -3.25
CA GLY A 14 -62.67 -49.33 -2.86
C GLY A 14 -61.57 -48.98 -3.87
N LEU A 15 -61.93 -48.95 -5.16
CA LEU A 15 -61.01 -48.64 -6.25
C LEU A 15 -60.62 -47.14 -6.25
N ILE A 16 -61.59 -46.26 -5.98
CA ILE A 16 -61.36 -44.81 -5.82
C ILE A 16 -60.46 -44.54 -4.60
N GLY A 17 -60.69 -45.24 -3.47
CA GLY A 17 -59.85 -45.12 -2.27
C GLY A 17 -58.38 -45.51 -2.51
N HIS A 18 -58.14 -46.62 -3.21
CA HIS A 18 -56.77 -47.06 -3.55
C HIS A 18 -56.05 -46.13 -4.53
N VAL A 19 -56.77 -45.55 -5.50
CA VAL A 19 -56.20 -44.59 -6.45
C VAL A 19 -55.84 -43.27 -5.75
N LEU A 20 -56.70 -42.79 -4.84
CA LEU A 20 -56.46 -41.59 -4.04
C LEU A 20 -55.24 -41.76 -3.12
N LEU A 21 -55.08 -42.92 -2.48
CA LEU A 21 -53.95 -43.24 -1.61
C LEU A 21 -52.62 -43.34 -2.37
N ARG A 22 -52.62 -43.88 -3.59
CA ARG A 22 -51.44 -43.86 -4.47
C ARG A 22 -51.06 -42.45 -4.90
N LEU A 23 -52.06 -41.61 -5.21
CA LEU A 23 -51.85 -40.21 -5.55
C LEU A 23 -51.26 -39.42 -4.36
N GLN A 24 -51.82 -39.59 -3.16
CA GLN A 24 -51.27 -38.99 -1.93
C GLN A 24 -49.83 -39.44 -1.68
N ASN A 25 -49.55 -40.74 -1.74
CA ASN A 25 -48.20 -41.27 -1.52
C ASN A 25 -47.21 -40.82 -2.60
N ALA A 26 -47.65 -40.70 -3.86
CA ALA A 26 -46.83 -40.16 -4.94
C ALA A 26 -46.54 -38.67 -4.75
N VAL A 27 -47.53 -37.87 -4.32
CA VAL A 27 -47.39 -36.45 -4.02
C VAL A 27 -46.45 -36.24 -2.83
N VAL A 28 -46.62 -36.99 -1.74
CA VAL A 28 -45.75 -36.91 -0.55
C VAL A 28 -44.31 -37.33 -0.89
N LYS A 29 -44.12 -38.42 -1.66
CA LYS A 29 -42.79 -38.87 -2.10
C LYS A 29 -42.13 -37.89 -3.08
N ARG A 30 -42.92 -37.19 -3.90
CA ARG A 30 -42.43 -36.14 -4.80
C ARG A 30 -42.07 -34.88 -4.00
N MET A 31 -42.91 -34.48 -3.05
CA MET A 31 -42.69 -33.34 -2.16
C MET A 31 -41.47 -33.53 -1.26
N SER A 32 -41.25 -34.74 -0.71
CA SER A 32 -40.06 -35.06 0.09
C SER A 32 -38.78 -35.04 -0.74
N ARG A 33 -38.80 -35.59 -1.96
CA ARG A 33 -37.67 -35.51 -2.90
C ARG A 33 -37.35 -34.08 -3.33
N THR A 34 -38.38 -33.26 -3.59
CA THR A 34 -38.20 -31.84 -3.92
C THR A 34 -37.64 -31.07 -2.73
N ARG A 35 -38.17 -31.29 -1.52
CA ARG A 35 -37.65 -30.69 -0.28
C ARG A 35 -36.18 -31.08 -0.04
N GLN A 36 -35.84 -32.35 -0.23
CA GLN A 36 -34.46 -32.82 -0.09
C GLN A 36 -33.52 -32.14 -1.10
N ARG A 37 -33.93 -32.00 -2.36
CA ARG A 37 -33.14 -31.29 -3.38
C ARG A 37 -32.95 -29.81 -3.05
N ILE A 38 -33.97 -29.14 -2.53
CA ILE A 38 -33.88 -27.74 -2.10
C ILE A 38 -32.89 -27.62 -0.94
N ILE A 39 -32.97 -28.50 0.06
CA ILE A 39 -32.05 -28.51 1.20
C ILE A 39 -30.61 -28.76 0.74
N HIS A 40 -30.37 -29.78 -0.11
CA HIS A 40 -29.04 -30.03 -0.66
C HIS A 40 -28.53 -28.86 -1.51
N GLY A 41 -29.39 -28.25 -2.33
CA GLY A 41 -29.04 -27.06 -3.10
C GLY A 41 -28.65 -25.88 -2.20
N PHE A 42 -29.41 -25.64 -1.14
CA PHE A 42 -29.11 -24.60 -0.15
C PHE A 42 -27.78 -24.86 0.56
N ILE A 43 -27.51 -26.11 0.95
CA ILE A 43 -26.23 -26.50 1.56
C ILE A 43 -25.07 -26.25 0.60
N VAL A 44 -25.19 -26.64 -0.68
CA VAL A 44 -24.13 -26.41 -1.68
C VAL A 44 -23.88 -24.92 -1.89
N VAL A 45 -24.94 -24.12 -2.06
CA VAL A 45 -24.82 -22.66 -2.21
C VAL A 45 -24.17 -22.03 -0.98
N PHE A 46 -24.55 -22.46 0.22
CA PHE A 46 -23.97 -21.98 1.47
C PHE A 46 -22.47 -22.32 1.56
N ILE A 47 -22.08 -23.55 1.19
CA ILE A 47 -20.66 -23.96 1.16
C ILE A 47 -19.88 -23.11 0.14
N VAL A 48 -20.40 -22.92 -1.07
CA VAL A 48 -19.74 -22.09 -2.09
C VAL A 48 -19.58 -20.65 -1.62
N PHE A 49 -20.60 -20.08 -0.98
CA PHE A 49 -20.54 -18.74 -0.40
C PHE A 49 -19.46 -18.65 0.69
N LEU A 50 -19.39 -19.63 1.60
CA LEU A 50 -18.35 -19.67 2.63
C LEU A 50 -16.94 -19.78 2.02
N LEU A 51 -16.75 -20.63 1.01
CA LEU A 51 -15.47 -20.78 0.32
C LEU A 51 -15.05 -19.47 -0.37
N LEU A 52 -15.99 -18.79 -1.01
CA LEU A 52 -15.74 -17.48 -1.62
C LEU A 52 -15.34 -16.45 -0.55
N TRP A 53 -16.05 -16.41 0.58
CA TRP A 53 -15.76 -15.49 1.67
C TRP A 53 -14.37 -15.73 2.27
N ILE A 54 -14.00 -16.99 2.51
CA ILE A 54 -12.66 -17.38 2.97
C ILE A 54 -11.59 -17.00 1.93
N SER A 55 -11.86 -17.21 0.64
CA SER A 55 -10.94 -16.84 -0.44
C SER A 55 -10.65 -15.34 -0.48
N VAL A 56 -11.70 -14.51 -0.37
CA VAL A 56 -11.59 -13.04 -0.30
C VAL A 56 -10.77 -12.64 0.93
N PHE A 57 -11.07 -13.21 2.09
CA PHE A 57 -10.36 -12.92 3.34
C PHE A 57 -8.88 -13.29 3.24
N LEU A 58 -8.56 -14.45 2.66
CA LEU A 58 -7.20 -14.94 2.51
C LEU A 58 -6.38 -14.05 1.57
N TYR A 59 -6.97 -13.60 0.45
CA TYR A 59 -6.34 -12.62 -0.42
C TYR A 59 -6.15 -11.26 0.28
N GLY A 60 -7.16 -10.77 1.00
CA GLY A 60 -7.09 -9.50 1.72
C GLY A 60 -5.99 -9.49 2.79
N SER A 61 -5.90 -10.57 3.57
CA SER A 61 -4.84 -10.76 4.56
C SER A 61 -3.45 -10.82 3.92
N PHE A 62 -3.31 -11.59 2.83
CA PHE A 62 -2.07 -11.63 2.05
C PHE A 62 -1.69 -10.24 1.52
N TYR A 63 -2.64 -9.52 0.92
CA TYR A 63 -2.41 -8.18 0.38
C TYR A 63 -1.91 -7.24 1.47
N TYR A 64 -2.57 -7.19 2.62
CA TYR A 64 -2.20 -6.29 3.72
C TYR A 64 -0.84 -6.67 4.34
N SER A 65 -0.54 -7.97 4.46
CA SER A 65 0.73 -8.41 5.03
C SER A 65 1.91 -8.29 4.06
N TYR A 66 1.67 -8.39 2.76
CA TYR A 66 2.73 -8.45 1.74
C TYR A 66 3.03 -7.10 1.11
N MET A 67 2.04 -6.21 1.01
CA MET A 67 2.14 -4.93 0.34
C MET A 67 2.70 -3.85 1.30
N PRO A 68 3.90 -3.29 1.03
CA PRO A 68 4.46 -2.23 1.86
C PRO A 68 3.79 -0.88 1.58
N ASN A 69 4.06 0.10 2.45
CA ASN A 69 3.68 1.50 2.19
C ASN A 69 4.36 1.99 0.90
N ALA A 70 3.55 2.29 -0.12
CA ALA A 70 4.05 2.59 -1.47
C ALA A 70 4.74 3.96 -1.61
N SER A 71 4.26 4.96 -0.86
CA SER A 71 4.80 6.31 -0.89
C SER A 71 4.64 6.99 0.46
N TYR A 72 5.67 7.69 0.90
CA TYR A 72 5.67 8.52 2.09
C TYR A 72 6.28 9.87 1.77
N SER A 73 5.62 10.95 2.18
CA SER A 73 6.15 12.31 2.09
C SER A 73 6.13 12.99 3.46
N THR A 74 7.16 13.78 3.72
CA THR A 74 7.28 14.60 4.94
C THR A 74 7.92 15.94 4.63
N GLN A 75 7.43 17.00 5.25
CA GLN A 75 8.07 18.31 5.16
C GLN A 75 9.40 18.32 5.91
N VAL A 76 10.34 19.08 5.36
CA VAL A 76 11.72 19.19 5.83
C VAL A 76 11.97 20.64 6.24
N HIS A 77 12.09 20.86 7.55
CA HIS A 77 12.37 22.17 8.10
C HIS A 77 13.86 22.31 8.39
N TYR A 78 14.52 23.24 7.68
CA TYR A 78 15.93 23.54 7.90
C TYR A 78 16.11 24.48 9.08
N TYR A 79 17.13 24.21 9.88
CA TYR A 79 17.64 25.09 10.91
C TYR A 79 19.15 25.22 10.76
N TYR A 80 19.69 26.34 11.23
CA TYR A 80 21.13 26.55 11.28
C TYR A 80 21.64 26.17 12.67
N ARG A 81 22.80 25.51 12.73
CA ARG A 81 23.49 25.30 14.00
C ARG A 81 24.10 26.64 14.45
N THR A 82 23.73 27.07 15.66
CA THR A 82 24.14 28.35 16.25
C THR A 82 25.41 28.25 17.10
N ASN A 83 25.91 27.04 17.36
CA ASN A 83 27.04 26.77 18.26
C ASN A 83 28.37 26.85 17.51
N CYS A 84 28.80 28.07 17.17
CA CYS A 84 30.06 28.29 16.49
C CYS A 84 30.95 29.24 17.29
N ASP A 85 32.23 28.89 17.43
CA ASP A 85 33.20 29.59 18.27
C ASP A 85 33.63 30.97 17.73
N SER A 86 33.18 31.35 16.52
CA SER A 86 33.57 32.61 15.87
C SER A 86 32.34 33.45 15.47
N PRO A 87 32.25 34.73 15.89
CA PRO A 87 31.08 35.59 15.67
C PRO A 87 31.06 36.33 14.31
N ALA A 88 31.90 35.93 13.34
CA ALA A 88 32.11 36.73 12.12
C ALA A 88 31.01 36.54 11.03
N SER A 89 30.15 35.53 11.16
CA SER A 89 29.02 35.31 10.23
C SER A 89 27.77 34.90 11.00
N LEU A 90 26.65 35.60 10.75
CA LEU A 90 25.34 35.31 11.36
C LEU A 90 24.87 33.85 11.10
N PHE A 91 25.39 33.23 10.04
CA PHE A 91 25.26 31.81 9.71
C PHE A 91 26.64 31.16 9.70
N CYS A 92 27.02 30.50 10.78
CA CYS A 92 28.33 29.82 10.89
C CYS A 92 28.30 28.35 10.44
N SER A 93 27.14 27.83 10.06
CA SER A 93 26.97 26.43 9.67
C SER A 93 26.08 26.29 8.44
N TYR A 94 26.12 25.11 7.84
CA TYR A 94 25.22 24.73 6.76
C TYR A 94 23.79 24.49 7.30
N PRO A 95 22.75 24.80 6.51
CA PRO A 95 21.38 24.47 6.89
C PRO A 95 21.22 22.95 6.98
N VAL A 96 20.76 22.50 8.14
CA VAL A 96 20.54 21.09 8.48
C VAL A 96 19.07 20.87 8.82
N ALA A 97 18.54 19.70 8.47
CA ALA A 97 17.21 19.29 8.83
C ALA A 97 17.26 17.87 9.41
N ASN A 98 16.55 17.67 10.51
CA ASN A 98 16.42 16.39 11.17
C ASN A 98 14.98 15.88 10.95
N ILE A 99 14.85 14.67 10.41
CA ILE A 99 13.59 14.09 9.99
C ILE A 99 13.44 12.74 10.68
N SER A 100 12.32 12.52 11.36
CA SER A 100 11.97 11.20 11.88
C SER A 100 11.37 10.33 10.77
N LEU A 101 11.96 9.16 10.54
CA LEU A 101 11.42 8.09 9.68
C LEU A 101 10.43 7.18 10.44
N MET A 102 9.91 7.67 11.58
CA MET A 102 8.85 7.04 12.36
C MET A 102 7.59 7.89 12.32
N ARG A 103 6.43 7.24 12.17
CA ARG A 103 5.10 7.87 12.26
C ARG A 103 4.26 7.09 13.27
N ASN A 104 3.80 7.75 14.33
CA ASN A 104 3.01 7.12 15.41
C ASN A 104 3.67 5.84 15.96
N GLU A 105 4.97 5.91 16.28
CA GLU A 105 5.78 4.77 16.75
C GLU A 105 5.97 3.61 15.75
N GLN A 106 5.48 3.75 14.50
CA GLN A 106 5.68 2.76 13.43
C GLN A 106 6.77 3.22 12.46
N HIS A 107 7.61 2.28 12.05
CA HIS A 107 8.65 2.51 11.04
C HIS A 107 8.01 2.76 9.68
N VAL A 108 8.38 3.86 9.01
CA VAL A 108 7.89 4.20 7.67
C VAL A 108 8.41 3.22 6.63
N LEU A 109 9.65 2.75 6.82
CA LEU A 109 10.33 1.82 5.93
C LEU A 109 10.00 0.39 6.31
N THR A 110 9.52 -0.40 5.35
CA THR A 110 9.34 -1.85 5.56
C THR A 110 10.65 -2.59 5.36
N LEU A 111 10.91 -3.57 6.24
CA LEU A 111 12.15 -4.34 6.27
C LEU A 111 12.36 -5.09 4.94
N GLY A 112 13.58 -5.01 4.39
CA GLY A 112 13.97 -5.72 3.16
C GLY A 112 13.35 -5.19 1.86
N GLN A 113 12.60 -4.08 1.90
CA GLN A 113 12.10 -3.40 0.71
C GLN A 113 13.09 -2.30 0.29
N ALA A 114 13.40 -2.22 -1.00
CA ALA A 114 14.18 -1.13 -1.56
C ALA A 114 13.29 0.11 -1.75
N TYR A 115 13.82 1.27 -1.37
CA TYR A 115 13.16 2.57 -1.47
C TYR A 115 14.04 3.56 -2.25
N ARG A 116 13.39 4.35 -3.08
CA ARG A 116 13.96 5.54 -3.71
C ARG A 116 13.61 6.76 -2.86
N MET A 117 14.61 7.50 -2.42
CA MET A 117 14.43 8.74 -1.66
C MET A 117 14.79 9.94 -2.54
N SER A 118 13.83 10.82 -2.79
CA SER A 118 14.03 12.07 -3.50
C SER A 118 13.68 13.26 -2.61
N LEU A 119 14.48 14.31 -2.71
CA LEU A 119 14.26 15.58 -2.03
C LEU A 119 13.75 16.59 -3.05
N GLN A 120 12.56 17.13 -2.79
CA GLN A 120 11.97 18.19 -3.58
C GLN A 120 12.22 19.51 -2.85
N LEU A 121 13.02 20.39 -3.44
CA LEU A 121 13.33 21.71 -2.89
C LEU A 121 12.63 22.79 -3.72
N GLU A 122 11.85 23.62 -3.05
CA GLU A 122 11.22 24.80 -3.62
C GLU A 122 12.09 26.02 -3.33
N MET A 123 12.63 26.64 -4.38
CA MET A 123 13.56 27.76 -4.28
C MET A 123 13.10 28.96 -5.10
N PRO A 124 13.32 30.20 -4.63
CA PRO A 124 13.13 31.40 -5.45
C PRO A 124 14.14 31.48 -6.58
N ASP A 125 13.73 32.08 -7.71
CA ASP A 125 14.63 32.49 -8.80
C ASP A 125 15.34 33.82 -8.45
N SER A 126 16.08 33.83 -7.33
CA SER A 126 16.82 35.00 -6.84
C SER A 126 18.24 35.05 -7.43
N PRO A 127 18.84 36.26 -7.57
CA PRO A 127 20.21 36.38 -8.06
C PRO A 127 21.20 35.61 -7.18
N THR A 128 21.00 35.62 -5.85
CA THR A 128 21.79 34.82 -4.91
C THR A 128 21.76 33.35 -5.27
N ASN A 129 20.58 32.76 -5.51
CA ASN A 129 20.43 31.34 -5.84
C ASN A 129 20.98 30.98 -7.22
N GLN A 130 20.98 31.92 -8.16
CA GLN A 130 21.56 31.72 -9.49
C GLN A 130 23.09 31.70 -9.44
N GLU A 131 23.68 32.60 -8.64
CA GLU A 131 25.13 32.70 -8.45
C GLU A 131 25.72 31.54 -7.62
N LEU A 132 24.89 30.81 -6.87
CA LEU A 132 25.32 29.61 -6.13
C LEU A 132 25.95 28.54 -7.02
N GLY A 133 25.47 28.42 -8.27
CA GLY A 133 25.88 27.32 -9.14
C GLY A 133 25.51 25.95 -8.57
N MET A 134 26.43 24.98 -8.71
CA MET A 134 26.24 23.64 -8.15
C MET A 134 26.45 23.67 -6.64
N PHE A 135 25.48 23.13 -5.90
CA PHE A 135 25.59 22.91 -4.46
C PHE A 135 25.38 21.42 -4.15
N MET A 136 25.99 20.96 -3.07
CA MET A 136 25.90 19.57 -2.64
C MET A 136 24.85 19.42 -1.55
N ILE A 137 24.03 18.37 -1.66
CA ILE A 137 23.10 17.92 -0.64
C ILE A 137 23.61 16.59 -0.12
N LYS A 138 23.79 16.52 1.21
CA LYS A 138 24.20 15.31 1.91
C LYS A 138 23.01 14.79 2.72
N ALA A 139 22.71 13.51 2.57
CA ALA A 139 21.67 12.83 3.33
C ALA A 139 22.29 11.65 4.07
N THR A 140 22.04 11.58 5.37
CA THR A 140 22.56 10.54 6.27
C THR A 140 21.42 9.94 7.08
N CYS A 141 21.25 8.63 7.01
CA CYS A 141 20.30 7.89 7.83
C CYS A 141 21.00 7.33 9.06
N PHE A 142 20.32 7.42 10.20
CA PHE A 142 20.78 7.03 11.51
C PHE A 142 19.80 6.04 12.13
N SER A 143 20.36 5.02 12.79
CA SER A 143 19.59 4.09 13.61
C SER A 143 19.26 4.68 14.97
N GLN A 144 18.21 4.15 15.61
CA GLN A 144 17.97 4.36 17.03
C GLN A 144 18.99 3.52 17.81
N ASP A 145 19.85 4.18 18.59
CA ASP A 145 20.75 3.48 19.50
C ASP A 145 19.93 2.80 20.59
N GLY A 146 20.14 1.48 20.73
CA GLY A 146 19.67 0.71 21.88
C GLY A 146 20.23 1.32 23.17
N GLY A 147 19.39 1.41 24.19
CA GLY A 147 19.69 2.07 25.45
C GLY A 147 21.04 1.65 26.06
N GLN A 148 21.72 2.66 26.61
CA GLN A 148 22.73 2.56 27.67
C GLN A 148 23.61 1.30 27.65
N VAL A 149 24.68 1.31 26.86
CA VAL A 149 25.90 0.58 27.26
C VAL A 149 26.80 1.58 27.98
N ALA A 150 27.03 1.25 29.25
CA ALA A 150 27.66 2.09 30.25
C ALA A 150 29.08 2.55 29.87
N SER A 151 29.37 3.77 30.34
CA SER A 151 30.67 4.22 30.83
C SER A 151 31.83 4.33 29.82
N SER A 152 32.28 5.59 29.73
CA SER A 152 33.60 6.07 29.32
C SER A 152 33.78 6.53 27.86
N ALA A 153 33.92 7.86 27.76
CA ALA A 153 34.66 8.62 26.76
C ALA A 153 34.18 8.57 25.29
N ARG A 154 33.50 9.67 24.93
CA ARG A 154 33.32 10.26 23.59
C ARG A 154 32.21 9.66 22.73
N SER A 155 31.12 10.43 22.62
CA SER A 155 30.11 10.35 21.57
C SER A 155 29.39 9.00 21.48
N ALA A 156 28.27 8.87 22.20
CA ALA A 156 27.21 7.92 21.84
C ALA A 156 26.70 8.33 20.44
N GLY A 157 27.38 7.82 19.42
CA GLY A 157 27.18 8.18 18.03
C GLY A 157 26.10 7.27 17.48
N HIS A 158 24.96 7.88 17.15
CA HIS A 158 23.95 7.27 16.30
C HIS A 158 24.62 6.42 15.22
N LEU A 159 24.37 5.11 15.23
CA LEU A 159 24.98 4.21 14.26
C LEU A 159 24.52 4.62 12.85
N LEU A 160 25.49 4.98 12.00
CA LEU A 160 25.27 5.57 10.69
C LEU A 160 24.92 4.45 9.70
N SER A 161 23.65 4.37 9.31
CA SER A 161 23.13 3.28 8.48
C SER A 161 23.48 3.47 7.00
N ALA A 162 23.36 4.69 6.48
CA ALA A 162 23.78 5.03 5.13
C ALA A 162 24.03 6.53 4.97
N SER A 163 24.91 6.89 4.03
CA SER A 163 25.18 8.26 3.64
C SER A 163 25.18 8.37 2.12
N SER A 164 24.57 9.43 1.60
CA SER A 164 24.61 9.79 0.19
C SER A 164 24.92 11.28 0.04
N SER A 165 25.68 11.62 -1.00
CA SER A 165 25.97 12.99 -1.39
C SER A 165 25.65 13.18 -2.87
N ARG A 166 24.83 14.20 -3.17
CA ARG A 166 24.37 14.49 -4.52
C ARG A 166 24.52 15.97 -4.81
N PHE A 167 24.97 16.30 -6.01
CA PHE A 167 24.99 17.68 -6.48
C PHE A 167 23.67 18.03 -7.14
N SER A 168 23.25 19.27 -6.95
CA SER A 168 22.11 19.86 -7.64
C SER A 168 22.41 21.30 -8.01
N MET A 169 21.65 21.84 -8.96
CA MET A 169 21.81 23.19 -9.46
C MET A 169 20.44 23.71 -9.92
N LEU A 170 20.18 25.00 -9.71
CA LEU A 170 19.02 25.65 -10.32
C LEU A 170 19.08 25.55 -11.84
N ARG A 171 17.93 25.50 -12.50
CA ARG A 171 17.91 25.40 -13.96
C ARG A 171 18.28 26.76 -14.50
N TYR A 172 19.45 26.84 -15.12
CA TYR A 172 19.88 28.07 -15.76
C TYR A 172 18.88 28.50 -16.84
N ARG A 173 18.53 29.79 -16.81
CA ARG A 173 17.77 30.50 -17.84
C ARG A 173 18.52 31.78 -18.17
N SER A 174 18.57 32.15 -19.44
CA SER A 174 19.19 33.42 -19.84
C SER A 174 18.36 34.61 -19.34
N ASP A 175 19.01 35.74 -19.12
CA ASP A 175 18.33 36.95 -18.62
C ASP A 175 17.24 37.43 -19.60
N LEU A 176 17.48 37.29 -20.91
CA LEU A 176 16.48 37.59 -21.94
C LEU A 176 15.24 36.69 -21.81
N LEU A 177 15.45 35.39 -21.58
CA LEU A 177 14.35 34.43 -21.42
C LEU A 177 13.56 34.71 -20.13
N ARG A 178 14.25 35.07 -19.04
CA ARG A 178 13.61 35.44 -17.78
C ARG A 178 12.79 36.71 -17.93
N PHE A 179 13.33 37.73 -18.61
CA PHE A 179 12.60 38.97 -18.89
C PHE A 179 11.35 38.70 -19.73
N LEU A 180 11.49 37.96 -20.84
CA LEU A 180 10.36 37.64 -21.71
C LEU A 180 9.29 36.80 -20.98
N GLY A 181 9.72 35.82 -20.17
CA GLY A 181 8.81 35.03 -19.34
C GLY A 181 8.08 35.87 -18.29
N THR A 182 8.76 36.85 -17.69
CA THR A 182 8.18 37.79 -16.72
C THR A 182 7.15 38.70 -17.37
N VAL A 183 7.45 39.22 -18.57
CA VAL A 183 6.50 40.06 -19.33
C VAL A 183 5.29 39.25 -19.79
N LEU A 184 5.50 38.03 -20.29
CA LEU A 184 4.42 37.16 -20.76
C LEU A 184 3.46 36.74 -19.64
N LEU A 185 3.99 36.45 -18.45
CA LEU A 185 3.22 36.01 -17.27
C LEU A 185 2.92 37.16 -16.28
N LEU A 186 3.16 38.41 -16.68
CA LEU A 186 3.00 39.59 -15.82
C LEU A 186 1.61 39.66 -15.13
N PRO A 187 0.48 39.45 -15.84
CA PRO A 187 -0.83 39.49 -15.18
C PRO A 187 -0.94 38.43 -14.08
N ALA A 188 -0.43 37.21 -14.32
CA ALA A 188 -0.49 36.12 -13.36
C ALA A 188 0.37 36.37 -12.11
N PHE A 189 1.52 37.03 -12.28
CA PHE A 189 2.37 37.45 -11.15
C PHE A 189 1.72 38.57 -10.33
N LEU A 190 1.11 39.58 -10.99
CA LEU A 190 0.43 40.69 -10.31
C LEU A 190 -0.82 40.23 -9.54
N THR A 191 -1.55 39.26 -10.07
CA THR A 191 -2.70 38.67 -9.37
C THR A 191 -2.30 37.65 -8.29
N GLY A 192 -1.00 37.34 -8.16
CA GLY A 192 -0.49 36.34 -7.20
C GLY A 192 -0.87 34.89 -7.51
N VAL A 193 -1.33 34.62 -8.74
CA VAL A 193 -1.70 33.25 -9.18
C VAL A 193 -0.45 32.43 -9.47
N SER A 194 0.61 33.09 -9.92
CA SER A 194 1.91 32.50 -10.16
C SER A 194 2.97 33.23 -9.34
N GLU A 195 4.01 32.51 -8.94
CA GLU A 195 5.17 33.04 -8.22
C GLU A 195 6.45 32.66 -8.97
N GLN A 196 7.49 33.48 -8.86
CA GLN A 196 8.79 33.22 -9.48
C GLN A 196 9.62 32.23 -8.64
N LYS A 197 9.23 30.96 -8.74
CA LYS A 197 9.85 29.86 -8.03
C LYS A 197 10.23 28.71 -8.95
N GLN A 198 11.20 27.93 -8.51
CA GLN A 198 11.63 26.72 -9.17
C GLN A 198 11.62 25.56 -8.17
N VAL A 199 11.12 24.41 -8.64
CA VAL A 199 11.15 23.16 -7.89
C VAL A 199 12.29 22.29 -8.43
N LEU A 200 13.18 21.86 -7.54
CA LEU A 200 14.29 20.97 -7.84
C LEU A 200 14.06 19.62 -7.18
N GLU A 201 13.98 18.57 -7.99
CA GLU A 201 13.93 17.19 -7.48
C GLU A 201 15.34 16.58 -7.54
N VAL A 202 15.82 16.11 -6.39
CA VAL A 202 17.14 15.51 -6.25
C VAL A 202 17.00 14.11 -5.68
N GLU A 203 17.39 13.10 -6.45
CA GLU A 203 17.39 11.72 -6.00
C GLU A 203 18.58 11.46 -5.07
N LEU A 204 18.31 11.40 -3.76
CA LEU A 204 19.31 11.17 -2.73
C LEU A 204 19.78 9.71 -2.75
N PHE A 205 18.84 8.78 -2.70
CA PHE A 205 19.10 7.34 -2.75
C PHE A 205 18.24 6.67 -3.82
N SER A 206 18.86 5.84 -4.65
CA SER A 206 18.18 5.11 -5.73
C SER A 206 17.53 3.83 -5.22
N ASP A 207 18.31 2.99 -4.54
CA ASP A 207 17.90 1.68 -4.01
C ASP A 207 18.31 1.55 -2.54
N TYR A 208 17.70 2.35 -1.68
CA TYR A 208 17.95 2.28 -0.24
C TYR A 208 17.19 1.12 0.39
N THR A 209 17.92 0.17 0.97
CA THR A 209 17.35 -0.95 1.73
C THR A 209 17.68 -0.79 3.20
N ASP A 210 16.67 -0.75 4.05
CA ASP A 210 16.88 -0.65 5.50
C ASP A 210 17.33 -2.01 6.08
N ASN A 211 18.26 -1.96 7.04
CA ASN A 211 18.81 -3.17 7.65
C ASN A 211 17.86 -3.68 8.76
N PRO A 212 17.40 -4.94 8.72
CA PRO A 212 16.46 -5.46 9.72
C PRO A 212 16.98 -5.46 11.16
N TYR A 213 18.30 -5.54 11.34
CA TYR A 213 18.92 -5.56 12.68
C TYR A 213 19.16 -4.15 13.24
N VAL A 214 19.21 -3.15 12.37
CA VAL A 214 19.59 -1.78 12.67
C VAL A 214 18.68 -0.84 11.85
N PRO A 215 17.41 -0.71 12.25
CA PRO A 215 16.42 0.04 11.48
C PRO A 215 16.70 1.54 11.57
N SER A 216 16.50 2.23 10.45
CA SER A 216 16.80 3.64 10.34
C SER A 216 15.62 4.48 10.82
N VAL A 217 15.83 5.19 11.93
CA VAL A 217 14.81 5.95 12.63
C VAL A 217 14.86 7.43 12.29
N THR A 218 16.05 7.93 11.98
CA THR A 218 16.27 9.36 11.76
C THR A 218 17.03 9.58 10.47
N ALA A 219 16.64 10.57 9.68
CA ALA A 219 17.39 11.06 8.53
C ALA A 219 17.80 12.51 8.76
N ILE A 220 19.08 12.81 8.54
CA ILE A 220 19.61 14.17 8.57
C ILE A 220 19.96 14.57 7.14
N ILE A 221 19.44 15.72 6.71
CA ILE A 221 19.73 16.34 5.42
C ILE A 221 20.49 17.62 5.67
N GLU A 222 21.65 17.75 5.03
CA GLU A 222 22.53 18.93 5.12
C GLU A 222 22.77 19.48 3.70
N ILE A 223 22.54 20.77 3.51
CA ILE A 223 22.83 21.42 2.23
C ILE A 223 24.12 22.22 2.38
N LEU A 224 25.16 21.82 1.67
CA LEU A 224 26.50 22.38 1.79
C LEU A 224 26.62 23.71 1.02
N SER A 225 25.84 24.69 1.46
CA SER A 225 25.89 26.09 1.01
C SER A 225 25.33 27.00 2.09
N ASN A 226 26.04 28.09 2.39
CA ASN A 226 25.63 29.09 3.38
C ASN A 226 24.78 30.22 2.80
N LYS A 227 24.70 30.32 1.48
CA LYS A 227 23.97 31.38 0.76
C LYS A 227 22.66 30.88 0.13
N VAL A 228 22.32 29.61 0.32
CA VAL A 228 21.13 28.99 -0.28
C VAL A 228 19.85 29.55 0.32
N GLN A 229 18.92 29.94 -0.54
CA GLN A 229 17.59 30.42 -0.16
C GLN A 229 16.56 29.39 -0.59
N ILE A 230 15.75 28.91 0.36
CA ILE A 230 14.80 27.83 0.18
C ILE A 230 13.47 28.27 0.81
N TYR A 231 12.37 28.06 0.12
CA TYR A 231 11.03 28.31 0.66
C TYR A 231 10.49 27.10 1.41
N SER A 232 10.46 25.95 0.74
CA SER A 232 9.98 24.69 1.30
C SER A 232 10.83 23.54 0.79
N SER A 233 10.82 22.45 1.54
CA SER A 233 11.48 21.22 1.16
C SER A 233 10.67 20.04 1.63
N GLU A 234 10.53 19.04 0.78
CA GLU A 234 9.76 17.84 1.04
C GLU A 234 10.60 16.62 0.67
N LEU A 235 10.68 15.67 1.61
CA LEU A 235 11.32 14.39 1.37
C LEU A 235 10.26 13.39 0.91
N TYR A 236 10.45 12.87 -0.29
CA TYR A 236 9.64 11.82 -0.90
C TYR A 236 10.37 10.48 -0.81
N ILE A 237 9.68 9.47 -0.30
CA ILE A 237 10.18 8.10 -0.18
C ILE A 237 9.21 7.21 -0.95
N HIS A 238 9.68 6.65 -2.06
CA HIS A 238 8.92 5.79 -2.94
C HIS A 238 9.42 4.35 -2.87
N ALA A 239 8.54 3.39 -2.65
CA ALA A 239 8.92 1.98 -2.68
C ALA A 239 9.26 1.54 -4.11
N HIS A 240 10.43 0.93 -4.30
CA HIS A 240 10.78 0.30 -5.57
C HIS A 240 10.13 -1.09 -5.66
N LEU A 241 8.88 -1.12 -6.12
CA LEU A 241 8.09 -2.35 -6.19
C LEU A 241 8.53 -3.18 -7.41
N THR A 242 8.95 -4.43 -7.18
CA THR A 242 9.32 -5.38 -8.24
C THR A 242 8.49 -6.66 -8.15
N GLY A 243 8.38 -7.38 -9.27
CA GLY A 243 7.69 -8.67 -9.33
C GLY A 243 6.18 -8.60 -9.05
N ILE A 244 5.69 -9.48 -8.15
CA ILE A 244 4.26 -9.58 -7.80
C ILE A 244 3.75 -8.27 -7.17
N ARG A 245 4.56 -7.60 -6.36
CA ARG A 245 4.20 -6.31 -5.73
C ARG A 245 3.92 -5.23 -6.78
N TYR A 246 4.72 -5.18 -7.84
CA TYR A 246 4.52 -4.26 -8.96
C TYR A 246 3.17 -4.51 -9.65
N LEU A 247 2.85 -5.78 -9.93
CA LEU A 247 1.58 -6.14 -10.56
C LEU A 247 0.39 -5.75 -9.67
N MET A 248 0.48 -6.03 -8.37
CA MET A 248 -0.57 -5.70 -7.39
C MET A 248 -0.81 -4.19 -7.25
N PHE A 249 0.26 -3.38 -7.30
CA PHE A 249 0.15 -1.92 -7.18
C PHE A 249 -0.43 -1.26 -8.44
N ASN A 250 0.06 -1.67 -9.62
CA ASN A 250 -0.37 -1.06 -10.87
C ASN A 250 -1.73 -1.58 -11.38
N PHE A 251 -2.07 -2.85 -11.08
CA PHE A 251 -3.30 -3.50 -11.53
C PHE A 251 -4.08 -4.16 -10.38
N PRO A 252 -4.58 -3.39 -9.39
CA PRO A 252 -5.18 -3.93 -8.17
C PRO A 252 -6.42 -4.79 -8.43
N LEU A 253 -7.25 -4.43 -9.41
CA LEU A 253 -8.46 -5.19 -9.76
C LEU A 253 -8.12 -6.56 -10.36
N LEU A 254 -7.16 -6.58 -11.28
CA LEU A 254 -6.77 -7.79 -12.00
C LEU A 254 -6.04 -8.75 -11.06
N SER A 255 -5.14 -8.23 -10.20
CA SER A 255 -4.47 -9.05 -9.20
C SER A 255 -5.45 -9.61 -8.16
N ALA A 256 -6.45 -8.81 -7.73
CA ALA A 256 -7.47 -9.26 -6.80
C ALA A 256 -8.35 -10.37 -7.38
N LEU A 257 -8.80 -10.22 -8.63
CA LEU A 257 -9.62 -11.24 -9.29
C LEU A 257 -8.84 -12.55 -9.47
N VAL A 258 -7.60 -12.47 -9.97
CA VAL A 258 -6.74 -13.66 -10.14
C VAL A 258 -6.45 -14.33 -8.81
N GLY A 259 -6.13 -13.56 -7.75
CA GLY A 259 -5.86 -14.08 -6.41
C GLY A 259 -7.08 -14.71 -5.74
N MET A 260 -8.25 -14.10 -5.86
CA MET A 260 -9.50 -14.66 -5.33
C MET A 260 -9.92 -15.93 -6.09
N CYS A 261 -9.76 -15.95 -7.42
CA CYS A 261 -10.06 -17.13 -8.22
C CYS A 261 -9.10 -18.28 -7.91
N SER A 262 -7.79 -18.03 -7.79
CA SER A 262 -6.81 -19.07 -7.46
C SER A 262 -7.05 -19.66 -6.07
N ASN A 263 -7.28 -18.82 -5.06
CA ASN A 263 -7.61 -19.26 -3.70
C ASN A 263 -8.91 -20.06 -3.66
N PHE A 264 -9.96 -19.62 -4.37
CA PHE A 264 -11.23 -20.35 -4.46
C PHE A 264 -11.05 -21.73 -5.10
N MET A 265 -10.29 -21.81 -6.21
CA MET A 265 -10.00 -23.08 -6.88
C MET A 265 -9.23 -24.05 -5.97
N LEU A 266 -8.23 -23.55 -5.24
CA LEU A 266 -7.44 -24.36 -4.30
C LEU A 266 -8.30 -24.87 -3.14
N LEU A 267 -9.09 -23.99 -2.52
CA LEU A 267 -10.00 -24.37 -1.42
C LEU A 267 -11.08 -25.35 -1.90
N SER A 268 -11.64 -25.14 -3.09
CA SER A 268 -12.61 -26.05 -3.70
C SER A 268 -12.00 -27.43 -3.95
N LEU A 269 -10.78 -27.50 -4.49
CA LEU A 269 -10.07 -28.76 -4.71
C LEU A 269 -9.83 -29.51 -3.39
N LEU A 270 -9.36 -28.82 -2.35
CA LEU A 270 -9.16 -29.42 -1.03
C LEU A 270 -10.47 -29.93 -0.43
N PHE A 271 -11.57 -29.19 -0.60
CA PHE A 271 -12.89 -29.60 -0.13
C PHE A 271 -13.38 -30.87 -0.85
N VAL A 272 -13.22 -30.94 -2.17
CA VAL A 272 -13.60 -32.12 -2.96
C VAL A 272 -12.76 -33.34 -2.57
N ILE A 273 -11.44 -33.18 -2.42
CA ILE A 273 -10.55 -34.28 -1.98
C ILE A 273 -10.94 -34.76 -0.57
N SER A 274 -11.22 -33.83 0.34
CA SER A 274 -11.67 -34.14 1.71
C SER A 274 -12.98 -34.90 1.70
N TYR A 275 -13.95 -34.46 0.88
CA TYR A 275 -15.23 -35.13 0.72
C TYR A 275 -15.11 -36.54 0.15
N VAL A 276 -14.29 -36.73 -0.88
CA VAL A 276 -14.02 -38.06 -1.47
C VAL A 276 -13.35 -38.98 -0.45
N ARG A 277 -12.37 -38.48 0.32
CA ARG A 277 -11.75 -39.27 1.40
C ARG A 277 -12.73 -39.65 2.49
N LEU A 278 -13.64 -38.74 2.87
CA LEU A 278 -14.66 -39.02 3.88
C LEU A 278 -15.60 -40.12 3.39
N MET A 279 -16.04 -40.07 2.14
CA MET A 279 -16.86 -41.11 1.54
C MET A 279 -16.13 -42.46 1.50
N LEU A 280 -14.87 -42.49 1.05
CA LEU A 280 -14.05 -43.70 1.02
C LEU A 280 -13.73 -44.30 2.41
N LYS A 281 -13.92 -43.56 3.50
CA LYS A 281 -13.70 -44.03 4.87
C LYS A 281 -14.99 -44.50 5.56
N VAL A 282 -16.14 -44.18 4.98
CA VAL A 282 -17.47 -44.56 5.50
C VAL A 282 -17.93 -45.89 4.90
N ASP A 283 -17.37 -46.32 3.77
CA ASP A 283 -17.45 -47.68 3.22
C ASP A 283 -16.42 -48.62 3.87
#